data_AF-A0A352R2Y2-F1
#
_entry.id   AF-A0A352R2Y2-F1
#
_cell.length_a   1.000
_cell.length_b   1.000
_cell.length_c   1.000
_cell.angle_alpha   90.00
_cell.angle_beta   90.00
_cell.angle_gamma   90.00
#
_symmetry.space_group_name_H-M   'P 1'
#
loop_
_entity.id
_entity.type
_entity.pdbx_description
1 polymer ?
#
loop_
_entity_poly.entity_id
_entity_poly.type
_entity_poly.pdbx_seq_one_letter_code
_entity_poly.pdbx_strand_id
1 'polypeptide(L)'
;MQISGYLFKSVRACCLVCMPLLMVGCSSMADSETAVANDIDPWESANRKVYAFNKVVDDGLLLPATRAYDVIVPDVVEKSVSNVFNNLSEVKHFANHLLQGKPLQAANDAGRFVINTSVGLVGLFDVAADLGMYAQAEDFG
;
A
#
# COMPACT_ATOMS: atom_id res chain seq x y z
N MET A 1 58.13 -17.43 2.76
CA MET A 1 56.85 -17.00 2.14
C MET A 1 55.89 -18.19 2.04
N GLN A 2 55.49 -18.80 3.18
CA GLN A 2 54.58 -19.97 3.19
C GLN A 2 53.45 -19.91 4.23
N ILE A 3 53.48 -18.99 5.21
CA ILE A 3 52.51 -18.98 6.34
C ILE A 3 51.15 -18.37 5.93
N SER A 4 51.13 -17.38 5.02
CA SER A 4 49.89 -16.74 4.55
C SER A 4 48.97 -17.70 3.79
N GLY A 5 49.51 -18.66 3.04
CA GLY A 5 48.74 -19.62 2.25
C GLY A 5 47.94 -20.63 3.08
N TYR A 6 48.45 -21.06 4.23
CA TYR A 6 47.75 -22.01 5.11
C TYR A 6 46.59 -21.36 5.86
N LEU A 7 46.72 -20.08 6.24
CA LEU A 7 45.66 -19.33 6.91
C LEU A 7 44.44 -19.14 5.98
N PHE A 8 44.68 -18.74 4.72
CA PHE A 8 43.61 -18.62 3.72
C PHE A 8 42.98 -19.97 3.33
N LYS A 9 43.75 -21.07 3.37
CA LYS A 9 43.25 -22.43 3.08
C LYS A 9 42.41 -22.99 4.24
N SER A 10 42.78 -22.69 5.49
CA SER A 10 42.05 -23.10 6.69
C SER A 10 40.73 -22.32 6.87
N VAL A 11 40.73 -21.01 6.57
CA VAL A 11 39.50 -20.19 6.59
C VAL A 11 38.52 -20.62 5.49
N ARG A 12 39.00 -20.94 4.29
CA ARG A 12 38.17 -21.49 3.20
C ARG A 12 37.60 -22.87 3.52
N ALA A 13 38.41 -23.74 4.15
CA ALA A 13 37.96 -25.07 4.57
C ALA A 13 36.89 -24.98 5.67
N CYS A 14 37.05 -24.07 6.64
CA CYS A 14 36.06 -23.83 7.69
C CYS A 14 34.75 -23.25 7.13
N CYS A 15 34.82 -22.30 6.20
CA CYS A 15 33.63 -21.74 5.54
C CYS A 15 32.88 -22.78 4.68
N LEU A 16 33.59 -23.67 3.97
CA LEU A 16 32.98 -24.71 3.13
C LEU A 16 32.30 -25.82 3.95
N VAL A 17 32.76 -26.07 5.19
CA VAL A 17 32.17 -27.10 6.07
C VAL A 17 31.03 -26.54 6.92
N CYS A 18 31.05 -25.26 7.31
CA CYS A 18 30.01 -24.66 8.13
C CYS A 18 28.75 -24.21 7.34
N MET A 19 28.88 -23.89 6.05
CA MET A 19 27.76 -23.40 5.23
C MET A 19 26.63 -24.44 5.00
N PRO A 20 26.90 -25.74 4.75
CA PRO A 20 25.82 -26.72 4.59
C PRO A 20 25.11 -27.09 5.91
N LEU A 21 25.74 -26.87 7.08
CA LEU A 21 25.13 -27.20 8.38
C LEU A 21 23.98 -26.25 8.76
N LEU A 22 23.97 -25.03 8.21
CA LEU A 22 22.92 -24.02 8.44
C LEU A 22 21.71 -24.17 7.51
N MET A 23 21.79 -25.03 6.48
CA MET A 23 20.73 -25.21 5.47
C MET A 23 19.85 -26.45 5.68
N VAL A 24 20.24 -27.39 6.56
CA VAL A 24 19.45 -28.62 6.84
C VAL A 24 18.30 -28.38 7.84
N GLY A 25 18.23 -27.20 8.47
CA GLY A 25 17.18 -26.86 9.43
C GLY A 25 15.85 -26.38 8.82
N CYS A 26 15.75 -26.17 7.51
CA CYS A 26 14.57 -25.51 6.89
C CYS A 26 13.68 -26.46 6.05
N SER A 27 13.88 -27.78 6.12
CA SER A 27 13.07 -28.75 5.37
C SER A 27 12.51 -29.90 6.21
N SER A 28 12.35 -29.74 7.53
CA SER A 28 11.51 -30.66 8.30
C SER A 28 10.05 -30.41 7.89
N MET A 29 9.55 -31.29 7.04
CA MET A 29 8.18 -31.33 6.58
C MET A 29 7.33 -31.70 7.81
N ALA A 30 6.80 -30.69 8.49
CA ALA A 30 5.63 -30.87 9.34
C ALA A 30 4.47 -31.17 8.39
N ASP A 31 3.83 -32.31 8.60
CA ASP A 31 2.70 -32.79 7.83
C ASP A 31 1.73 -31.65 7.52
N SER A 32 1.67 -31.26 6.25
CA SER A 32 0.63 -30.38 5.71
C SER A 32 -0.66 -31.19 5.56
N GLU A 33 -1.12 -31.84 6.63
CA GLU A 33 -2.52 -32.18 6.77
C GLU A 33 -3.25 -30.91 7.19
N THR A 34 -3.95 -30.31 6.24
CA THR A 34 -4.99 -29.31 6.50
C THR A 34 -4.54 -27.99 7.15
N ALA A 35 -3.66 -27.24 6.47
CA ALA A 35 -3.82 -25.78 6.48
C ALA A 35 -5.02 -25.39 5.60
N VAL A 36 -6.19 -25.98 5.85
CA VAL A 36 -7.42 -25.22 5.67
C VAL A 36 -7.28 -24.17 6.75
N ALA A 37 -6.79 -22.98 6.39
CA ALA A 37 -7.09 -21.81 7.17
C ALA A 37 -8.59 -21.88 7.39
N ASN A 38 -9.02 -22.24 8.61
CA ASN A 38 -10.40 -22.14 9.00
C ASN A 38 -10.67 -20.63 8.99
N ASP A 39 -10.97 -20.10 7.81
CA ASP A 39 -11.53 -18.76 7.59
C ASP A 39 -13.00 -18.80 8.01
N ILE A 40 -13.23 -19.36 9.20
CA ILE A 40 -14.52 -19.32 9.87
C ILE A 40 -14.54 -17.94 10.50
N ASP A 41 -15.10 -16.98 9.78
CA ASP A 41 -15.40 -15.65 10.32
C ASP A 41 -16.36 -15.82 11.51
N PRO A 42 -15.90 -15.64 12.76
CA PRO A 42 -16.75 -15.84 13.94
C PRO A 42 -17.95 -14.90 13.96
N TRP A 43 -17.91 -13.82 13.17
CA TRP A 43 -18.92 -12.77 13.09
C TRP A 43 -19.78 -12.86 11.83
N GLU A 44 -19.70 -13.94 11.05
CA GLU A 44 -20.40 -14.08 9.76
C GLU A 44 -21.92 -13.79 9.89
N SER A 45 -22.57 -14.34 10.91
CA SER A 45 -24.01 -14.17 11.12
C SER A 45 -24.42 -12.73 11.43
N ALA A 46 -23.54 -11.96 12.08
CA ALA A 46 -23.75 -10.54 12.33
C ALA A 46 -23.42 -9.71 11.08
N ASN A 47 -22.29 -9.98 10.44
CA ASN A 47 -21.83 -9.33 9.21
C ASN A 47 -22.87 -9.45 8.09
N ARG A 48 -23.48 -10.64 7.91
CA ARG A 48 -24.53 -10.86 6.90
C ARG A 48 -25.80 -10.06 7.17
N LYS A 49 -26.19 -9.86 8.43
CA LYS A 49 -27.37 -9.06 8.79
C LYS A 49 -27.12 -7.57 8.52
N VAL A 50 -25.96 -7.07 8.93
CA VAL A 50 -25.54 -5.69 8.65
C VAL A 50 -25.43 -5.48 7.14
N TYR A 51 -24.82 -6.42 6.41
CA TYR A 51 -24.76 -6.39 4.96
C TYR A 51 -26.14 -6.35 4.32
N ALA A 52 -27.08 -7.18 4.76
CA ALA A 52 -28.44 -7.18 4.21
C ALA A 52 -29.15 -5.84 4.45
N PHE A 53 -28.99 -5.24 5.64
CA PHE A 53 -29.49 -3.89 5.91
C PHE A 53 -28.83 -2.83 5.01
N ASN A 54 -27.50 -2.83 4.94
CA ASN A 54 -26.75 -1.89 4.10
C ASN A 54 -27.15 -2.02 2.63
N LYS A 55 -27.41 -3.25 2.15
CA LYS A 55 -27.86 -3.51 0.78
C LYS A 55 -29.22 -2.87 0.51
N VAL A 56 -30.18 -2.98 1.43
CA VAL A 56 -31.49 -2.33 1.28
C VAL A 56 -31.36 -0.81 1.25
N VAL A 57 -30.50 -0.25 2.11
CA VAL A 57 -30.22 1.20 2.12
C VAL A 57 -29.52 1.63 0.82
N ASP A 58 -28.59 0.83 0.33
CA ASP A 58 -27.86 1.10 -0.91
C ASP A 58 -28.81 1.09 -2.11
N ASP A 59 -29.56 0.00 -2.30
CA ASP A 59 -30.51 -0.15 -3.41
C ASP A 59 -31.64 0.89 -3.38
N GLY A 60 -32.09 1.28 -2.18
CA GLY A 60 -33.25 2.17 -2.00
C GLY A 60 -32.94 3.66 -1.92
N LEU A 61 -31.74 4.03 -1.45
CA LEU A 61 -31.39 5.44 -1.18
C LEU A 61 -30.05 5.84 -1.80
N LEU A 62 -28.97 5.11 -1.54
CA LEU A 62 -27.65 5.54 -1.97
C LEU A 62 -27.49 5.43 -3.49
N LEU A 63 -27.75 4.27 -4.07
CA LEU A 63 -27.66 4.03 -5.52
C LEU A 63 -28.48 5.03 -6.36
N PRO A 64 -29.77 5.32 -6.07
CA PRO A 64 -30.48 6.35 -6.80
C PRO A 64 -29.91 7.76 -6.57
N ALA A 65 -29.41 8.07 -5.37
CA ALA A 65 -28.77 9.35 -5.09
C ALA A 65 -27.46 9.52 -5.87
N THR A 66 -26.60 8.51 -5.94
CA THR A 66 -25.36 8.54 -6.73
C THR A 66 -25.66 8.72 -8.21
N ARG A 67 -26.63 7.97 -8.76
CA ARG A 67 -27.05 8.17 -10.17
C ARG A 67 -27.58 9.57 -10.44
N ALA A 68 -28.33 10.15 -9.51
CA ALA A 68 -28.81 11.52 -9.64
C ALA A 68 -27.64 12.52 -9.61
N TYR A 69 -26.67 12.30 -8.72
CA TYR A 69 -25.44 13.08 -8.65
C TYR A 69 -24.66 13.04 -9.97
N ASP A 70 -24.43 11.85 -10.52
CA ASP A 70 -23.71 11.65 -11.80
C ASP A 70 -24.38 12.36 -12.98
N VAL A 71 -25.72 12.49 -12.96
CA VAL A 71 -26.47 13.19 -14.02
C VAL A 71 -26.47 14.71 -13.83
N ILE A 72 -26.47 15.18 -12.59
CA ILE A 72 -26.61 16.61 -12.26
C ILE A 72 -25.25 17.32 -12.27
N VAL A 73 -24.20 16.66 -11.79
CA VAL A 73 -22.88 17.26 -11.61
C VAL A 73 -22.03 17.02 -12.85
N PRO A 74 -21.42 18.06 -13.46
CA PRO A 74 -20.50 17.86 -14.56
C PRO A 74 -19.21 17.15 -14.12
N ASP A 75 -18.67 16.27 -14.96
CA ASP A 75 -17.44 15.50 -14.73
C ASP A 75 -16.25 16.34 -14.21
N VAL A 76 -16.12 17.59 -14.70
CA VAL A 76 -15.04 18.51 -14.30
C VAL A 76 -15.14 18.85 -12.80
N VAL A 77 -16.35 19.08 -12.30
CA VAL A 77 -16.58 19.43 -10.89
C VAL A 77 -16.35 18.20 -10.02
N GLU A 78 -16.91 17.05 -10.41
CA GLU A 78 -16.70 15.78 -9.72
C GLU A 78 -15.20 15.43 -9.60
N LYS A 79 -14.48 15.54 -10.71
CA LYS A 79 -13.03 15.31 -10.74
C LYS A 79 -12.28 16.31 -9.87
N SER A 80 -12.68 17.58 -9.88
CA SER A 80 -12.03 18.61 -9.05
C SER A 80 -12.19 18.33 -7.56
N VAL A 81 -13.37 17.88 -7.12
CA VAL A 81 -13.60 17.46 -5.73
C VAL A 81 -12.70 16.27 -5.38
N SER A 82 -12.66 15.26 -6.25
CA SER A 82 -11.78 14.10 -6.07
C SER A 82 -10.30 14.51 -5.98
N ASN A 83 -9.85 15.43 -6.83
CA ASN A 83 -8.46 15.93 -6.81
C ASN A 83 -8.13 16.65 -5.50
N VAL A 84 -9.06 17.44 -4.94
CA VAL A 84 -8.84 18.12 -3.65
C VAL A 84 -8.62 17.10 -2.53
N PHE A 85 -9.45 16.05 -2.45
CA PHE A 85 -9.28 15.00 -1.44
C PHE A 85 -8.01 14.18 -1.65
N ASN A 86 -7.64 13.92 -2.91
CA ASN A 86 -6.38 13.26 -3.24
C ASN A 86 -5.18 14.11 -2.81
N ASN A 87 -5.22 15.43 -3.08
CA ASN A 87 -4.20 16.37 -2.64
C ASN A 87 -4.06 16.41 -1.11
N LEU A 88 -5.17 16.40 -0.37
CA LEU A 88 -5.13 16.28 1.10
C LEU A 88 -4.52 14.95 1.57
N SER A 89 -4.78 13.86 0.84
CA SER A 89 -4.23 12.55 1.14
C SER A 89 -2.72 12.47 0.93
N GLU A 90 -2.12 13.34 0.10
CA GLU A 90 -0.66 13.44 -0.06
C GLU A 90 0.05 13.73 1.26
N VAL A 91 -0.58 14.45 2.20
CA VAL A 91 0.01 14.70 3.53
C VAL A 91 0.13 13.41 4.33
N LYS A 92 -0.89 12.55 4.24
CA LYS A 92 -0.88 11.22 4.87
C LYS A 92 0.16 10.32 4.18
N HIS A 93 0.22 10.33 2.85
CA HIS A 93 1.21 9.55 2.08
C HIS A 93 2.64 9.98 2.41
N PHE A 94 2.90 11.30 2.46
CA PHE A 94 4.16 11.88 2.89
C PHE A 94 4.59 11.36 4.27
N ALA A 95 3.69 11.43 5.26
CA ALA A 95 3.98 10.96 6.61
C ALA A 95 4.30 9.46 6.61
N ASN A 96 3.54 8.64 5.88
CA ASN A 96 3.77 7.21 5.78
C ASN A 96 5.09 6.88 5.09
N HIS A 97 5.36 7.46 3.92
CA HIS A 97 6.64 7.27 3.23
C HIS A 97 7.83 7.71 4.08
N LEU A 98 7.70 8.80 4.84
CA LEU A 98 8.75 9.24 5.76
C LEU A 98 8.97 8.21 6.88
N LEU A 99 7.91 7.72 7.51
CA LEU A 99 7.97 6.70 8.57
C LEU A 99 8.49 5.34 8.06
N GLN A 100 8.16 4.98 6.82
CA GLN A 100 8.64 3.77 6.16
C GLN A 100 10.06 3.90 5.59
N GLY A 101 10.73 5.05 5.76
CA GLY A 101 12.11 5.26 5.29
C GLY A 101 12.25 5.35 3.76
N LYS A 102 11.20 5.84 3.08
CA LYS A 102 11.10 6.03 1.63
C LYS A 102 11.21 7.54 1.28
N PRO A 103 12.42 8.17 1.38
CA PRO A 103 12.57 9.62 1.28
C PRO A 103 12.28 10.19 -0.11
N LEU A 104 12.52 9.42 -1.18
CA LEU A 104 12.25 9.88 -2.55
C LEU A 104 10.74 9.99 -2.79
N GLN A 105 9.98 9.00 -2.31
CA GLN A 105 8.53 8.99 -2.41
C GLN A 105 7.92 10.08 -1.52
N ALA A 106 8.43 10.25 -0.29
CA ALA A 106 8.01 11.36 0.58
C ALA A 106 8.25 12.73 -0.09
N ALA A 107 9.43 12.95 -0.69
CA ALA A 107 9.70 14.19 -1.41
C ALA A 107 8.75 14.42 -2.61
N ASN A 108 8.41 13.35 -3.32
CA ASN A 108 7.43 13.39 -4.41
C ASN A 108 6.04 13.83 -3.90
N ASP A 109 5.53 13.21 -2.83
CA ASP A 109 4.21 13.55 -2.27
C ASP A 109 4.16 14.98 -1.73
N ALA A 110 5.22 15.42 -1.05
CA ALA A 110 5.36 16.80 -0.59
C ALA A 110 5.37 17.79 -1.77
N GLY A 111 6.09 17.46 -2.84
CA GLY A 111 6.13 18.27 -4.06
C GLY A 111 4.77 18.31 -4.77
N ARG A 112 4.08 17.16 -4.88
CA ARG A 112 2.71 17.08 -5.41
C ARG A 112 1.76 17.97 -4.61
N PHE A 113 1.79 17.88 -3.28
CA PHE A 113 0.97 18.72 -2.40
C PHE A 113 1.22 20.21 -2.63
N VAL A 114 2.48 20.64 -2.69
CA VAL A 114 2.84 22.05 -2.88
C VAL A 114 2.39 22.55 -4.25
N ILE A 115 2.66 21.80 -5.32
CA ILE A 115 2.32 22.20 -6.70
C ILE A 115 0.81 22.25 -6.89
N ASN A 116 0.09 21.21 -6.49
CA ASN A 116 -1.35 21.14 -6.64
C ASN A 116 -2.06 22.17 -5.75
N THR A 117 -1.55 22.45 -4.55
CA THR A 117 -2.13 23.50 -3.68
C THR A 117 -1.88 24.91 -4.21
N SER A 118 -0.70 25.18 -4.79
CA SER A 118 -0.33 26.51 -5.28
C SER A 118 -0.84 26.78 -6.70
N VAL A 119 -0.36 26.01 -7.67
CA VAL A 119 -0.67 26.16 -9.10
C VAL A 119 -1.98 25.49 -9.45
N GLY A 120 -2.27 24.33 -8.85
CA GLY A 120 -3.50 23.57 -9.07
C GLY A 120 -4.74 24.12 -8.35
N LEU A 121 -4.67 25.36 -7.83
CA LEU A 121 -5.75 26.02 -7.07
C LEU A 121 -6.28 25.17 -5.90
N VAL A 122 -5.45 24.96 -4.87
CA VAL A 122 -5.82 24.17 -3.67
C VAL A 122 -6.11 22.69 -4.00
N GLY A 123 -5.56 22.19 -5.12
CA GLY A 123 -5.72 20.82 -5.57
C GLY A 123 -6.97 20.57 -6.40
N LEU A 124 -7.63 21.60 -6.92
CA LEU A 124 -8.69 21.42 -7.92
C LEU A 124 -8.14 20.75 -9.20
N PHE A 125 -6.90 21.06 -9.56
CA PHE A 125 -6.21 20.48 -10.71
C PHE A 125 -4.94 19.73 -10.28
N ASP A 126 -4.75 18.51 -10.77
CA ASP A 126 -3.54 17.70 -10.53
C ASP A 126 -2.44 18.07 -11.54
N VAL A 127 -1.89 19.28 -11.37
CA VAL A 127 -0.81 19.82 -12.21
C VAL A 127 0.49 19.01 -12.02
N ALA A 128 0.71 18.46 -10.82
CA ALA A 128 1.89 17.67 -10.53
C ALA A 128 1.95 16.39 -11.39
N ALA A 129 0.81 15.73 -11.61
CA ALA A 129 0.74 14.58 -12.52
C ALA A 129 1.10 14.95 -13.97
N ASP A 130 0.64 16.12 -14.45
CA ASP A 130 0.98 16.63 -15.79
C ASP A 130 2.49 16.92 -15.94
N LEU A 131 3.18 17.18 -14.83
CA LEU A 131 4.64 17.34 -14.76
C LEU A 131 5.41 16.02 -14.60
N GLY A 132 4.71 14.88 -14.61
CA GLY A 132 5.30 13.54 -14.50
C GLY A 132 5.52 13.06 -13.05
N MET A 133 5.00 13.78 -12.06
CA MET A 133 5.05 13.38 -10.65
C MET A 133 3.81 12.56 -10.33
N TYR A 134 3.84 11.25 -10.54
CA TYR A 134 2.69 10.38 -10.28
C TYR A 134 2.45 10.15 -8.79
N ALA A 135 1.19 10.07 -8.38
CA ALA A 135 0.80 9.76 -7.00
C ALA A 135 1.27 8.36 -6.57
N GLN A 136 1.67 8.22 -5.31
CA GLN A 136 2.06 6.95 -4.71
C GLN A 136 1.28 6.77 -3.40
N ALA A 137 0.19 5.99 -3.46
CA ALA A 137 -0.68 5.83 -2.32
C ALA A 137 -0.08 4.87 -1.28
N GLU A 138 0.07 5.35 -0.05
CA GLU A 138 0.44 4.55 1.13
C GLU A 138 -0.44 4.89 2.34
N ASP A 139 -0.72 3.89 3.16
CA ASP A 139 -1.38 4.06 4.44
C ASP A 139 -0.54 3.49 5.59
N PHE A 140 -1.15 3.42 6.76
CA PHE A 140 -0.47 2.96 7.97
C PHE A 140 -0.45 1.43 8.09
N GLY A 141 -0.96 0.68 7.10
CA GLY A 141 -1.10 -0.77 7.12
C GLY A 141 -2.49 -1.27 6.72
#